data_AF-A0A2D4H0G8-F1
#
_entry.id   AF-A0A2D4H0G8-F1
#
_cell.length_a   1.000
_cell.length_b   1.000
_cell.length_c   1.000
_cell.angle_alpha   90.00
_cell.angle_beta   90.00
_cell.angle_gamma   90.00
#
_symmetry.space_group_name_H-M   'P 1'
#
loop_
_entity.id
_entity.type
_entity.pdbx_description
1 polymer ?
#
loop_
_entity_poly.entity_id
_entity_poly.type
_entity_poly.pdbx_seq_one_letter_code
_entity_poly.pdbx_strand_id
1 'polypeptide(L)'
;MQEMDKKGNEDSSTDLDELQTADWAQFWVQVMRDLRNGVKLKKVQERQYNPLPIEYQLTPYEMLMDDIRSKRYTLRKVMVNGGIPPRLKKSAHEIILDFIRSRPPLN
;
A
#
# COMPACT_ATOMS: atom_id res chain seq x y z
N MET A 1 48.01 7.03 39.39
CA MET A 1 46.63 7.25 39.88
C MET A 1 45.83 7.86 38.75
N GLN A 2 45.30 7.04 37.84
CA GLN A 2 44.50 7.54 36.72
C GLN A 2 43.62 6.42 36.15
N GLU A 3 42.96 5.66 37.03
CA GLU A 3 42.10 4.54 36.61
C GLU A 3 40.89 4.41 37.56
N MET A 4 40.31 5.53 38.01
CA MET A 4 39.10 5.52 38.85
C MET A 4 38.00 6.49 38.36
N ASP A 5 38.32 7.49 37.54
CA ASP A 5 37.32 8.45 37.05
C ASP A 5 36.57 8.04 35.77
N LYS A 6 36.98 6.95 35.09
CA LYS A 6 36.34 6.54 33.83
C LYS A 6 35.15 5.60 34.02
N LYS A 7 35.04 4.93 35.17
CA LYS A 7 34.01 3.91 35.42
C LYS A 7 32.70 4.45 35.99
N GLY A 8 32.73 5.59 36.70
CA GLY A 8 31.54 6.21 37.29
C GLY A 8 30.66 7.02 36.31
N ASN A 9 31.16 7.29 35.10
CA ASN A 9 30.46 8.12 34.11
C ASN A 9 29.63 7.30 33.10
N GLU A 10 29.89 5.99 32.97
CA GLU A 10 29.12 5.09 32.10
C GLU A 10 27.85 4.57 32.81
N ASP A 11 27.95 4.17 34.08
CA ASP A 11 26.83 3.62 34.85
C ASP A 11 25.71 4.65 35.16
N SER A 12 26.05 5.94 35.25
CA SER A 12 25.07 7.03 35.47
C SER A 12 24.36 7.47 34.18
N SER A 13 25.00 7.30 33.02
CA SER A 13 24.40 7.60 31.72
C SER A 13 23.35 6.55 31.34
N THR A 14 23.55 5.29 31.68
CA THR A 14 22.61 4.20 31.40
C THR A 14 21.35 4.29 32.25
N ASP A 15 21.45 4.67 33.52
CA ASP A 15 20.31 4.82 34.44
C ASP A 15 19.37 5.97 34.03
N LEU A 16 19.92 7.07 33.49
CA LEU A 16 19.14 8.18 32.91
C LEU A 16 18.44 7.79 31.59
N ASP A 17 19.11 7.01 30.74
CA ASP A 17 18.53 6.47 29.50
C ASP A 17 17.43 5.43 29.80
N GLU A 18 17.61 4.63 30.84
CA GLU A 18 16.61 3.67 31.33
C GLU A 18 15.39 4.38 31.94
N LEU A 19 15.60 5.46 32.71
CA LEU A 19 14.51 6.32 33.20
C LEU A 19 13.72 6.91 32.02
N GLN A 20 14.42 7.43 31.03
CA GLN A 20 13.81 7.97 29.81
C GLN A 20 13.04 6.88 29.07
N THR A 21 13.61 5.69 28.92
CA THR A 21 12.98 4.53 28.26
C THR A 21 11.72 4.07 29.01
N ALA A 22 11.74 4.10 30.34
CA ALA A 22 10.57 3.80 31.17
C ALA A 22 9.44 4.83 30.96
N ASP A 23 9.78 6.11 30.86
CA ASP A 23 8.82 7.17 30.56
C ASP A 23 8.23 7.00 29.15
N TRP A 24 9.05 6.67 28.15
CA TRP A 24 8.58 6.33 26.80
C TRP A 24 7.58 5.18 26.83
N ALA A 25 7.84 4.11 27.58
CA ALA A 25 6.93 2.97 27.70
C ALA A 25 5.57 3.38 28.32
N GLN A 26 5.58 4.26 29.31
CA GLN A 26 4.35 4.79 29.93
C GLN A 26 3.52 5.61 28.93
N PHE A 27 4.16 6.49 28.15
CA PHE A 27 3.49 7.25 27.10
C PHE A 27 2.89 6.33 26.02
N TRP A 28 3.62 5.29 25.61
CA TRP A 28 3.12 4.30 24.64
C TRP A 28 1.89 3.54 25.15
N VAL A 29 1.86 3.16 26.42
CA VAL A 29 0.67 2.53 27.04
C VAL A 29 -0.52 3.48 27.04
N GLN A 30 -0.30 4.77 27.29
CA GLN A 30 -1.36 5.78 27.24
C GLN A 30 -1.92 5.96 25.83
N VAL A 31 -1.06 6.09 24.83
CA VAL A 31 -1.47 6.17 23.41
C VAL A 31 -2.27 4.94 22.98
N MET A 32 -1.82 3.75 23.36
CA MET A 32 -2.52 2.49 23.02
C MET A 32 -3.87 2.36 23.73
N ARG A 33 -4.00 2.88 24.95
CA ARG A 33 -5.28 2.96 25.68
C ARG A 33 -6.25 3.90 24.97
N ASP A 34 -5.78 5.07 24.54
CA ASP A 34 -6.61 6.05 23.84
C ASP A 34 -7.06 5.53 22.47
N LEU A 35 -6.20 4.79 21.77
CA LEU A 35 -6.56 4.10 20.51
C LEU A 35 -7.62 3.02 20.72
N ARG A 36 -7.53 2.21 21.80
CA ARG A 36 -8.54 1.19 22.12
C ARG A 36 -9.91 1.79 22.45
N ASN A 37 -9.92 2.96 23.10
CA ASN A 37 -11.15 3.70 23.38
C ASN A 37 -11.76 4.31 22.11
N GLY A 38 -10.98 4.39 21.02
CA GLY A 38 -11.37 4.92 19.74
C GLY A 38 -11.33 6.45 19.70
N VAL A 39 -10.93 7.00 18.55
CA VAL A 39 -10.96 8.44 18.31
C VAL A 39 -12.08 8.78 17.34
N LYS A 40 -12.89 9.77 17.71
CA LYS A 40 -13.90 10.30 16.79
C LYS A 40 -13.18 11.18 15.78
N LEU A 41 -13.05 10.69 14.55
CA LEU A 41 -12.59 11.52 13.44
C LEU A 41 -13.52 12.75 13.35
N LYS A 42 -12.93 13.94 13.17
CA LYS A 42 -13.70 15.16 12.90
C LYS A 42 -14.72 14.80 11.83
N LYS A 43 -16.02 14.99 12.14
CA LYS A 43 -17.07 14.86 11.13
C LYS A 43 -16.73 15.92 10.08
N VAL A 44 -16.02 15.48 9.04
CA VAL A 44 -15.95 16.20 7.77
C VAL A 44 -17.40 16.48 7.52
N GLN A 45 -17.81 17.76 7.59
CA GLN A 45 -19.14 18.16 7.14
C GLN A 45 -19.37 17.33 5.92
N GLU A 46 -20.39 16.44 5.98
CA GLU A 46 -20.69 15.51 4.91
C GLU A 46 -20.49 16.34 3.67
N ARG A 47 -19.37 16.11 2.96
CA ARG A 47 -19.25 16.65 1.62
C ARG A 47 -20.51 16.05 1.07
N GLN A 48 -21.49 16.91 0.75
CA GLN A 48 -22.61 16.49 -0.02
C GLN A 48 -21.96 16.01 -1.30
N TYR A 49 -21.55 14.74 -1.29
CA TYR A 49 -21.39 13.94 -2.46
C TYR A 49 -22.81 14.00 -2.94
N ASN A 50 -23.05 14.97 -3.81
CA ASN A 50 -24.18 14.96 -4.68
C ASN A 50 -23.69 13.95 -5.72
N PRO A 51 -24.02 12.65 -5.63
CA PRO A 51 -24.05 11.87 -6.83
C PRO A 51 -25.14 12.57 -7.64
N LEU A 52 -24.73 13.58 -8.42
CA LEU A 52 -25.45 13.89 -9.63
C LEU A 52 -25.72 12.52 -10.25
N PRO A 53 -26.96 12.22 -10.65
CA PRO A 53 -27.25 11.03 -11.42
C PRO A 53 -26.58 11.21 -12.78
N ILE A 54 -25.25 11.12 -12.81
CA ILE A 54 -24.53 10.77 -14.00
C ILE A 54 -24.76 9.28 -14.07
N GLU A 55 -25.83 8.92 -14.75
CA GLU A 55 -25.89 7.62 -15.41
C GLU A 55 -24.68 7.56 -16.33
N TYR A 56 -23.52 7.22 -15.78
CA TYR A 56 -22.47 6.67 -16.60
C TYR A 56 -23.10 5.37 -17.11
N GLN A 57 -23.51 5.35 -18.37
CA GLN A 57 -23.97 4.12 -19.04
C GLN A 57 -23.01 2.94 -18.80
N LEU A 58 -21.75 3.24 -18.49
CA LEU A 58 -20.70 2.30 -18.13
C LEU A 58 -19.88 2.87 -16.96
N THR A 59 -19.66 2.08 -15.92
CA THR A 59 -18.69 2.34 -14.86
C THR A 59 -17.30 2.63 -15.45
N PRO A 60 -16.40 3.33 -14.74
CA PRO A 60 -15.03 3.55 -15.23
C PRO A 60 -14.30 2.26 -15.63
N TYR A 61 -14.58 1.15 -14.93
CA TYR A 61 -14.08 -0.17 -15.30
C TYR A 61 -14.64 -0.64 -16.65
N GLU A 62 -15.94 -0.52 -16.86
CA GLU A 62 -16.60 -0.93 -18.11
C GLU A 62 -16.15 -0.06 -19.29
N MET A 63 -15.94 1.25 -19.10
CA MET A 63 -15.35 2.13 -20.11
C MET A 63 -13.95 1.66 -20.51
N LEU A 64 -13.12 1.30 -19.54
CA LEU A 64 -11.78 0.74 -19.79
C LEU A 64 -11.87 -0.61 -20.52
N MET A 65 -12.76 -1.50 -20.08
CA MET A 65 -12.98 -2.79 -20.74
C MET A 65 -13.46 -2.61 -22.18
N ASP A 66 -14.28 -1.59 -22.45
CA ASP A 66 -14.71 -1.26 -23.80
C ASP A 66 -13.56 -0.75 -24.68
N ASP A 67 -12.73 0.16 -24.16
CA ASP A 67 -11.54 0.64 -24.87
C ASP A 67 -10.55 -0.50 -25.19
N ILE A 68 -10.38 -1.47 -24.27
CA ILE A 68 -9.54 -2.67 -24.50
C ILE A 68 -10.14 -3.55 -25.59
N ARG A 69 -11.44 -3.86 -25.53
CA ARG A 69 -12.14 -4.71 -26.52
C ARG A 69 -12.12 -4.07 -27.92
N SER A 70 -12.41 -2.77 -27.97
CA SER A 70 -12.42 -1.96 -29.20
C SER A 70 -11.01 -1.57 -29.67
N LYS A 71 -9.96 -1.95 -28.92
CA LYS A 71 -8.55 -1.64 -29.19
C LYS A 71 -8.29 -0.14 -29.40
N ARG A 72 -8.93 0.71 -28.60
CA ARG A 72 -8.80 2.18 -28.62
C ARG A 72 -7.52 2.65 -27.93
N TYR A 73 -6.38 2.08 -28.35
CA TYR A 73 -5.08 2.39 -27.81
C TYR A 73 -4.03 2.46 -28.92
N THR A 74 -3.00 3.27 -28.71
CA THR A 74 -1.86 3.39 -29.62
C THR A 74 -0.65 2.70 -29.01
N LEU A 75 -0.23 1.56 -29.60
CA LEU A 75 1.00 0.88 -29.17
C LEU A 75 2.20 1.35 -30.01
N ARG A 76 3.32 1.62 -29.33
CA ARG A 76 4.60 1.77 -30.03
C ARG A 76 5.11 0.41 -30.46
N LYS A 77 5.52 0.29 -31.72
CA LYS A 77 6.13 -0.93 -32.25
C LYS A 77 7.57 -1.02 -31.73
N VAL A 78 7.83 -1.99 -30.87
CA VAL A 78 9.17 -2.30 -30.37
C VAL A 78 9.67 -3.55 -31.07
N MET A 79 10.86 -3.47 -31.66
CA MET A 79 11.55 -4.63 -32.25
C MET A 79 12.41 -5.27 -31.17
N VAL A 80 12.51 -6.61 -31.17
CA VAL A 80 13.42 -7.35 -30.29
C VAL A 80 14.46 -8.00 -31.20
N ASN A 81 15.74 -7.70 -30.99
CA ASN A 81 16.87 -8.22 -31.78
C ASN A 81 16.77 -7.96 -33.31
N GLY A 82 16.24 -6.81 -33.72
CA GLY A 82 16.16 -6.43 -35.13
C GLY A 82 15.08 -7.14 -35.95
N GLY A 83 14.26 -8.00 -35.32
CA GLY A 83 13.11 -8.66 -35.94
C GLY A 83 11.79 -8.21 -35.33
N ILE A 84 10.70 -8.34 -36.10
CA ILE A 84 9.33 -8.28 -35.56
C ILE A 84 9.14 -9.55 -34.71
N PRO A 85 8.83 -9.45 -33.40
CA PRO A 85 8.60 -10.64 -32.59
C PRO A 85 7.52 -11.53 -33.22
N PRO A 86 7.74 -12.86 -33.31
CA PRO A 86 6.74 -13.76 -33.86
C PRO A 86 5.42 -13.61 -33.09
N ARG A 87 4.30 -13.58 -33.82
CA ARG A 87 2.96 -13.48 -33.21
C ARG A 87 2.84 -14.55 -32.14
N LEU A 88 2.54 -14.13 -30.91
CA LEU A 88 2.28 -15.04 -29.81
C LEU A 88 1.17 -16.02 -30.25
N LYS A 89 1.44 -17.33 -30.13
CA LYS A 89 0.51 -18.40 -30.56
C LYS A 89 -0.79 -18.41 -29.76
N LYS A 90 -0.76 -17.85 -28.54
CA LYS A 90 -1.90 -17.66 -27.64
C LYS A 90 -2.11 -16.18 -27.40
N SER A 91 -3.35 -15.74 -27.33
CA SER A 91 -3.66 -14.37 -26.95
C SER A 91 -3.20 -14.11 -25.50
N ALA A 92 -2.78 -12.88 -25.19
CA ALA A 92 -2.46 -12.51 -23.80
C ALA A 92 -3.64 -12.77 -22.85
N HIS A 93 -4.86 -12.60 -23.36
CA HIS A 93 -6.10 -12.91 -22.65
C HIS A 93 -6.20 -14.38 -22.23
N GLU A 94 -5.91 -15.32 -23.13
CA GLU A 94 -5.91 -16.75 -22.81
C GLU A 94 -4.84 -17.11 -21.78
N ILE A 95 -3.64 -16.52 -21.89
CA ILE A 95 -2.54 -16.75 -20.95
C ILE A 95 -2.95 -16.32 -19.53
N ILE A 96 -3.58 -15.15 -19.40
CA ILE A 96 -4.04 -14.63 -18.10
C ILE A 96 -5.19 -15.48 -17.55
N LEU A 97 -6.14 -15.89 -18.40
CA LEU A 97 -7.25 -16.75 -17.97
C LEU A 97 -6.77 -18.14 -17.51
N ASP A 98 -5.82 -18.75 -18.22
CA ASP A 98 -5.21 -20.02 -17.80
C ASP A 98 -4.53 -19.88 -16.42
N PHE A 99 -3.91 -18.73 -16.14
CA PHE A 99 -3.31 -18.45 -14.84
C PHE A 99 -4.34 -18.30 -13.71
N ILE A 100 -5.47 -17.63 -13.95
CA ILE A 100 -6.53 -17.48 -12.94
C ILE A 100 -7.19 -18.85 -12.68
N ARG A 101 -7.51 -19.60 -13.74
CA ARG A 101 -8.16 -20.92 -13.66
C ARG A 101 -7.30 -21.99 -13.00
N SER A 102 -5.98 -21.87 -13.10
CA SER A 102 -5.06 -22.85 -12.49
C SER A 102 -4.88 -22.67 -10.98
N ARG A 103 -5.43 -21.60 -10.38
CA ARG A 103 -5.35 -21.41 -8.94
C ARG A 103 -6.39 -22.27 -8.22
N PRO A 104 -6.01 -22.94 -7.11
CA PRO A 104 -6.96 -23.63 -6.26
C PRO A 104 -7.97 -22.63 -5.66
N PRO A 105 -9.21 -23.05 -5.37
CA PRO A 105 -10.21 -22.18 -4.78
C PRO A 105 -9.70 -21.62 -3.45
N LEU A 106 -9.95 -20.32 -3.24
CA LEU A 106 -9.62 -19.64 -1.99
C LEU A 106 -10.62 -20.13 -0.93
N ASN A 107 -10.15 -21.00 -0.02
CA ASN A 107 -10.87 -21.42 1.17
C ASN A 107 -10.64 -20.43 2.32
#